data_AF-K5XVV0-F1
#
_entry.id   AF-K5XVV0-F1
#
_cell.length_a   1.000
_cell.length_b   1.000
_cell.length_c   1.000
_cell.angle_alpha   90.00
_cell.angle_beta   90.00
_cell.angle_gamma   90.00
#
_symmetry.space_group_name_H-M   'P 1'
#
loop_
_entity.id
_entity.type
_entity.pdbx_description
1 polymer ?
#
loop_
_entity_poly.entity_id
_entity_poly.type
_entity_poly.pdbx_seq_one_letter_code
_entity_poly.pdbx_strand_id
1 'polypeptide(L)'
;MYAHCPTGIHALPVELLTRIVVLGAQDQDPYVHSPFLLKPDQNYYAVPSTHFQLAVSHVCQHWRHVALRTPSLWTTLYFRETSHIPRAVAYLARCSRSPNRRLDILVDTVAPQDHVPGVTLCTEELSSIFSLIMSHVLYWRAFHLKVRDNACKLIARKNLGGSDPAPNLETLQLYHFEDFRQVQDLYIATYRPPVRIFSNSLPNLRNVSLIGVNLPWDQSPYLLNLRTLELALHSDNIRPPYTYWDRMLRYSPNLQRLFLHYSGPRAENGTEELEWTPMHDGKGKGKQDDSILLESLLELSLTDLDPDYLCLILDRLVMPNVNKLSLDLPDQDFTPFVELIAPTNLPTPSAQPPTIHHHSHLKLADFTLTFPQLATTLQMLIITALECDSASWKVLIKGLIVLESLEINFWKV
;
A
#
# COMPACT_ATOMS: atom_id res chain seq x y z
N MET A 1 -43.30 44.31 -12.62
CA MET A 1 -42.37 43.17 -12.74
C MET A 1 -41.85 42.86 -11.35
N TYR A 2 -42.35 41.80 -10.70
CA TYR A 2 -41.81 41.36 -9.42
C TYR A 2 -40.53 40.57 -9.69
N ALA A 3 -39.39 41.09 -9.24
CA ALA A 3 -38.15 40.34 -9.22
C ALA A 3 -38.33 39.16 -8.27
N HIS A 4 -38.35 37.93 -8.81
CA HIS A 4 -38.32 36.73 -7.98
C HIS A 4 -36.99 36.73 -7.21
N CYS A 5 -37.04 37.07 -5.92
CA CYS A 5 -35.92 36.83 -5.04
C CYS A 5 -35.80 35.31 -4.86
N PRO A 6 -34.68 34.67 -5.23
CA PRO A 6 -34.51 33.24 -5.03
C PRO A 6 -34.69 32.92 -3.55
N THR A 7 -35.55 31.96 -3.22
CA THR A 7 -35.74 31.46 -1.85
C THR A 7 -35.13 30.06 -1.70
N GLY A 8 -34.65 29.74 -0.51
CA GLY A 8 -34.07 28.42 -0.21
C GLY A 8 -32.66 28.24 -0.78
N ILE A 9 -32.33 27.04 -1.26
CA ILE A 9 -30.98 26.66 -1.69
C ILE A 9 -30.47 27.47 -2.89
N HIS A 10 -31.37 28.07 -3.66
CA HIS A 10 -31.06 28.95 -4.79
C HIS A 10 -30.64 30.37 -4.37
N ALA A 11 -30.81 30.72 -3.09
CA ALA A 11 -30.35 31.98 -2.50
C ALA A 11 -28.91 31.91 -1.97
N LEU A 12 -28.30 30.72 -1.97
CA LEU A 12 -26.97 30.53 -1.42
C LEU A 12 -25.93 31.32 -2.24
N PRO A 13 -25.04 32.07 -1.57
CA PRO A 13 -23.85 32.61 -2.21
C PRO A 13 -23.03 31.51 -2.88
N VAL A 14 -22.35 31.86 -3.98
CA VAL A 14 -21.56 30.92 -4.77
C VAL A 14 -20.46 30.25 -3.95
N GLU A 15 -19.92 30.95 -2.95
CA GLU A 15 -18.89 30.48 -2.04
C GLU A 15 -19.41 29.35 -1.14
N LEU A 16 -20.61 29.52 -0.59
CA LEU A 16 -21.25 28.49 0.25
C LEU A 16 -21.63 27.27 -0.58
N LEU A 17 -22.20 27.49 -1.78
CA LEU A 17 -22.53 26.40 -2.68
C LEU A 17 -21.27 25.63 -3.11
N THR A 18 -20.18 26.34 -3.44
CA THR A 18 -18.88 25.72 -3.76
C THR A 18 -18.38 24.88 -2.59
N ARG A 19 -18.46 25.41 -1.37
CA ARG A 19 -18.02 24.68 -0.17
C ARG A 19 -18.84 23.42 0.07
N ILE A 20 -20.16 23.47 -0.08
CA ILE A 20 -21.05 22.31 0.04
C ILE A 20 -20.67 21.25 -1.00
N VAL A 21 -20.48 21.66 -2.25
CA VAL A 21 -20.11 20.75 -3.34
C VAL A 21 -18.74 20.09 -3.09
N VAL A 22 -17.76 20.85 -2.60
CA VAL A 22 -16.44 20.29 -2.26
C VAL A 22 -16.54 19.30 -1.10
N LEU A 23 -17.29 19.60 -0.05
CA LEU A 23 -17.46 18.70 1.09
C LEU A 23 -18.17 17.40 0.67
N GLY A 24 -19.24 17.49 -0.13
CA GLY A 24 -19.92 16.29 -0.60
C GLY A 24 -19.08 15.42 -1.53
N ALA A 25 -18.13 16.00 -2.29
CA ALA A 25 -17.17 15.24 -3.07
C ALA A 25 -16.11 14.54 -2.19
N GLN A 26 -15.88 15.02 -0.96
CA GLN A 26 -14.95 14.44 0.00
C GLN A 26 -15.58 13.36 0.90
N ASP A 27 -16.92 13.31 0.99
CA ASP A 27 -17.64 12.35 1.82
C ASP A 27 -17.38 10.88 1.39
N GLN A 28 -17.10 10.67 0.10
CA GLN A 28 -16.74 9.37 -0.47
C GLN A 28 -15.25 9.31 -0.82
N ASP A 29 -14.37 9.62 0.14
CA ASP A 29 -12.92 9.53 -0.07
C ASP A 29 -12.50 8.05 -0.23
N PRO A 30 -12.00 7.61 -1.41
CA PRO A 30 -11.58 6.23 -1.62
C PRO A 30 -10.34 5.86 -0.78
N TYR A 31 -9.65 6.84 -0.18
CA TYR A 31 -8.43 6.65 0.60
C TYR A 31 -8.65 6.51 2.11
N VAL A 32 -9.90 6.55 2.61
CA VAL A 32 -10.22 6.49 4.05
C VAL A 32 -9.57 5.30 4.74
N HIS A 33 -9.59 4.12 4.11
CA HIS A 33 -9.05 2.89 4.71
C HIS A 33 -7.62 2.58 4.28
N SER A 34 -7.26 2.95 3.04
CA SER A 34 -6.00 2.53 2.42
C SER A 34 -5.56 3.53 1.35
N PRO A 35 -4.26 3.89 1.28
CA PRO A 35 -3.73 4.69 0.20
C PRO A 35 -3.75 3.89 -1.11
N PHE A 36 -3.79 2.56 -1.02
CA PHE A 36 -3.80 1.64 -2.15
C PHE A 36 -5.23 1.29 -2.55
N LEU A 37 -5.59 1.61 -3.80
CA LEU A 37 -6.92 1.41 -4.37
C LEU A 37 -7.04 0.13 -5.20
N LEU A 38 -5.91 -0.43 -5.62
CA LEU A 38 -5.85 -1.74 -6.26
C LEU A 38 -5.56 -2.75 -5.17
N LYS A 39 -6.26 -3.88 -5.18
CA LYS A 39 -6.03 -4.97 -4.24
C LYS A 39 -5.80 -6.28 -5.01
N PRO A 40 -5.01 -7.22 -4.47
CA PRO A 40 -4.75 -8.50 -5.12
C PRO A 40 -6.00 -9.37 -5.29
N ASP A 41 -7.01 -9.18 -4.42
CA ASP A 41 -8.29 -9.86 -4.53
C ASP A 41 -9.10 -9.31 -5.71
N GLN A 42 -9.52 -10.22 -6.60
CA GLN A 42 -10.03 -9.86 -7.93
C GLN A 42 -11.36 -9.09 -7.93
N ASN A 43 -11.99 -8.89 -6.76
CA ASN A 43 -13.33 -8.31 -6.64
C ASN A 43 -13.37 -6.92 -5.95
N TYR A 44 -12.22 -6.31 -5.63
CA TYR A 44 -12.24 -4.98 -5.04
C TYR A 44 -12.42 -3.88 -6.11
N TYR A 45 -13.60 -3.24 -6.09
CA TYR A 45 -13.92 -2.09 -6.95
C TYR A 45 -13.92 -0.81 -6.12
N ALA A 46 -12.79 -0.10 -6.06
CA ALA A 46 -12.78 1.27 -5.55
C ALA A 46 -13.82 2.10 -6.33
N VAL A 47 -14.87 2.53 -5.64
CA VAL A 47 -15.96 3.34 -6.22
C VAL A 47 -15.37 4.68 -6.63
N PRO A 48 -15.54 5.12 -7.89
CA PRO A 48 -14.96 6.39 -8.31
C PRO A 48 -15.60 7.54 -7.52
N SER A 49 -14.76 8.33 -6.84
CA SER A 49 -15.08 9.56 -6.09
C SER A 49 -15.86 10.62 -6.87
N THR A 50 -16.14 10.37 -8.15
CA THR A 50 -16.71 11.35 -9.08
C THR A 50 -18.23 11.27 -9.24
N HIS A 51 -18.91 10.34 -8.57
CA HIS A 51 -20.37 10.22 -8.67
C HIS A 51 -21.07 11.49 -8.14
N PHE A 52 -20.67 11.96 -6.96
CA PHE A 52 -21.27 13.14 -6.33
C PHE A 52 -21.12 14.40 -7.19
N GLN A 53 -19.91 14.73 -7.61
CA GLN A 53 -19.63 15.92 -8.42
C GLN A 53 -20.30 15.89 -9.80
N LEU A 54 -20.51 14.72 -10.39
CA LEU A 54 -21.32 14.57 -11.59
C LEU A 54 -22.80 14.84 -11.27
N ALA A 55 -23.35 14.19 -10.24
CA ALA A 55 -24.75 14.38 -9.84
C ALA A 55 -25.08 15.86 -9.54
N VAL A 56 -24.27 16.54 -8.72
CA VAL A 56 -24.48 17.97 -8.41
C VAL A 56 -24.38 18.88 -9.64
N SER A 57 -23.55 18.52 -10.63
CA SER A 57 -23.45 19.27 -11.88
C SER A 57 -24.67 19.12 -12.81
N HIS A 58 -25.62 18.26 -12.44
CA HIS A 58 -26.88 18.01 -13.18
C HIS A 58 -28.14 18.48 -12.42
N VAL A 59 -28.00 19.07 -11.22
CA VAL A 59 -29.14 19.58 -10.44
C VAL A 59 -29.83 20.75 -11.14
N CYS A 60 -29.08 21.80 -11.49
CA CYS A 60 -29.58 22.95 -12.26
C CYS A 60 -28.43 23.69 -12.97
N GLN A 61 -28.74 24.66 -13.83
CA GLN A 61 -27.74 25.43 -14.57
C GLN A 61 -26.73 26.15 -13.65
N HIS A 62 -27.20 26.73 -12.54
CA HIS A 62 -26.34 27.43 -11.59
C HIS A 62 -25.34 26.48 -10.93
N TRP A 63 -25.80 25.34 -10.43
CA TRP A 63 -24.96 24.32 -9.80
C TRP A 63 -23.95 23.72 -10.78
N ARG A 64 -24.39 23.47 -12.02
CA ARG A 64 -23.50 23.05 -13.10
C ARG A 64 -22.35 24.02 -13.31
N HIS A 65 -22.66 25.31 -13.39
CA HIS A 65 -21.64 26.35 -13.58
C HIS A 65 -20.63 26.39 -12.42
N VAL A 66 -21.12 26.30 -11.17
CA VAL A 66 -20.27 26.27 -9.97
C VAL A 66 -19.38 25.03 -9.95
N ALA A 67 -19.95 23.83 -10.14
CA ALA A 67 -19.20 22.59 -10.14
C ALA A 67 -18.13 22.56 -11.24
N LEU A 68 -18.48 22.93 -12.48
CA LEU A 68 -17.52 22.95 -13.60
C LEU A 68 -16.39 23.98 -13.40
N ARG A 69 -16.64 25.06 -12.65
CA ARG A 69 -15.63 26.08 -12.31
C ARG A 69 -14.86 25.80 -11.03
N THR A 70 -15.07 24.64 -10.39
CA THR A 70 -14.35 24.25 -9.17
C THR A 70 -13.29 23.18 -9.51
N PRO A 71 -12.01 23.56 -9.71
CA PRO A 71 -10.96 22.66 -10.20
C PRO A 71 -10.74 21.41 -9.34
N SER A 72 -10.88 21.53 -8.01
CA SER A 72 -10.61 20.46 -7.05
C SER A 72 -11.57 19.28 -7.15
N LEU A 73 -12.69 19.42 -7.86
CA LEU A 73 -13.59 18.30 -8.15
C LEU A 73 -13.03 17.42 -9.29
N TRP A 74 -12.19 17.96 -10.16
CA TRP A 74 -11.82 17.31 -11.42
C TRP A 74 -10.37 16.81 -11.42
N THR A 75 -9.87 16.41 -10.25
CA THR A 75 -8.48 15.98 -10.02
C THR A 75 -8.27 14.47 -10.00
N THR A 76 -9.33 13.69 -9.84
CA THR A 76 -9.25 12.21 -9.87
C THR A 76 -9.54 11.69 -11.28
N LEU A 77 -8.55 11.06 -11.90
CA LEU A 77 -8.62 10.46 -13.22
C LEU A 77 -8.65 8.95 -13.07
N TYR A 78 -9.73 8.35 -13.53
CA TYR A 78 -9.95 6.92 -13.37
C TYR A 78 -10.19 6.27 -14.73
N PHE A 79 -9.39 5.26 -15.03
CA PHE A 79 -9.37 4.54 -16.30
C PHE A 79 -9.59 3.04 -16.05
N ARG A 80 -10.73 2.55 -16.54
CA ARG A 80 -11.16 1.13 -16.55
C ARG A 80 -11.88 0.77 -17.84
N GLU A 81 -12.50 1.78 -18.44
CA GLU A 81 -13.16 1.68 -19.74
C GLU A 81 -12.64 2.74 -20.70
N THR A 82 -12.74 2.47 -22.00
CA THR A 82 -12.40 3.40 -23.09
C THR A 82 -13.12 4.75 -22.95
N SER A 83 -14.38 4.73 -22.49
CA SER A 83 -15.23 5.89 -22.23
C SER A 83 -14.63 6.87 -21.22
N HIS A 84 -13.71 6.40 -20.39
CA HIS A 84 -13.05 7.21 -19.37
C HIS A 84 -11.96 8.11 -19.94
N ILE A 85 -11.40 7.79 -21.10
CA ILE A 85 -10.36 8.61 -21.76
C ILE A 85 -10.89 10.01 -22.12
N PRO A 86 -11.99 10.17 -22.88
CA PRO A 86 -12.53 11.51 -23.17
C PRO A 86 -13.03 12.22 -21.90
N ARG A 87 -13.50 11.47 -20.89
CA ARG A 87 -13.85 12.06 -19.59
C ARG A 87 -12.63 12.66 -18.89
N ALA A 88 -11.50 11.97 -18.88
CA ALA A 88 -10.26 12.46 -18.30
C ALA A 88 -9.74 13.72 -19.02
N VAL A 89 -9.86 13.78 -20.35
CA VAL A 89 -9.56 15.00 -21.13
C VAL A 89 -10.40 16.18 -20.62
N ALA A 90 -11.70 15.99 -20.43
CA ALA A 90 -12.58 17.04 -19.90
C ALA A 90 -12.21 17.44 -18.46
N TYR A 91 -11.80 16.49 -17.61
CA TYR A 91 -11.41 16.76 -16.22
C TYR A 91 -10.10 17.54 -16.16
N LEU A 92 -9.09 17.12 -16.93
CA LEU A 92 -7.83 17.82 -17.08
C LEU A 92 -8.04 19.26 -17.57
N ALA A 93 -8.91 19.47 -18.55
CA ALA A 93 -9.27 20.81 -19.02
C ALA A 93 -9.86 21.68 -17.89
N ARG A 94 -10.72 21.13 -17.03
CA ARG A 94 -11.34 21.84 -15.90
C ARG A 94 -10.36 22.16 -14.79
N CYS A 95 -9.43 21.25 -14.48
CA CYS A 95 -8.47 21.48 -13.40
C CYS A 95 -7.18 22.21 -13.84
N SER A 96 -6.93 22.32 -15.15
CA SER A 96 -5.75 22.97 -15.74
C SER A 96 -5.47 24.39 -15.22
N ARG A 97 -6.51 25.14 -14.86
CA ARG A 97 -6.43 26.52 -14.37
C ARG A 97 -5.92 26.63 -12.94
N SER A 98 -5.87 25.52 -12.20
CA SER A 98 -5.31 25.47 -10.85
C SER A 98 -3.81 25.13 -10.93
N PRO A 99 -2.91 26.06 -10.53
CA PRO A 99 -1.47 25.81 -10.52
C PRO A 99 -1.08 24.81 -9.42
N ASN A 100 -1.89 24.71 -8.36
CA ASN A 100 -1.64 23.80 -7.23
C ASN A 100 -2.46 22.51 -7.34
N ARG A 101 -2.93 22.14 -8.54
CA ARG A 101 -3.65 20.88 -8.71
C ARG A 101 -2.78 19.70 -8.30
N ARG A 102 -3.44 18.65 -7.81
CA ARG A 102 -2.87 17.39 -7.39
C ARG A 102 -3.71 16.30 -8.01
N LEU A 103 -3.13 15.52 -8.91
CA LEU A 103 -3.85 14.52 -9.69
C LEU A 103 -3.73 13.15 -9.03
N ASP A 104 -4.87 12.50 -8.85
CA ASP A 104 -4.92 11.09 -8.47
C ASP A 104 -5.30 10.30 -9.70
N ILE A 105 -4.48 9.32 -10.05
CA ILE A 105 -4.62 8.59 -11.30
C ILE A 105 -4.69 7.11 -10.99
N LEU A 106 -5.75 6.46 -11.47
CA LEU A 106 -5.90 5.01 -11.42
C LEU A 106 -6.13 4.48 -12.82
N VAL A 107 -5.27 3.54 -13.21
CA VAL A 107 -5.36 2.80 -14.48
C VAL A 107 -5.41 1.32 -14.18
N ASP A 108 -6.41 0.64 -14.73
CA ASP A 108 -6.65 -0.78 -14.50
C ASP A 108 -7.02 -1.44 -15.83
N THR A 109 -6.07 -2.20 -16.37
CA THR A 109 -6.21 -2.92 -17.65
C THR A 109 -6.69 -4.34 -17.43
N VAL A 110 -7.29 -4.93 -18.46
CA VAL A 110 -7.67 -6.35 -18.47
C VAL A 110 -6.62 -7.18 -19.20
N ALA A 111 -6.68 -8.51 -19.04
CA ALA A 111 -5.84 -9.42 -19.82
C ALA A 111 -6.34 -9.52 -21.28
N PRO A 112 -5.49 -9.91 -22.25
CA PRO A 112 -5.86 -9.90 -23.67
C PRO A 112 -7.08 -10.77 -23.98
N GLN A 113 -7.26 -11.89 -23.28
CA GLN A 113 -8.40 -12.78 -23.43
C GLN A 113 -9.73 -12.17 -22.94
N ASP A 114 -9.66 -11.20 -22.02
CA ASP A 114 -10.82 -10.53 -21.43
C ASP A 114 -11.07 -9.16 -22.10
N HIS A 115 -10.28 -8.83 -23.13
CA HIS A 115 -10.39 -7.56 -23.82
C HIS A 115 -11.63 -7.51 -24.71
N VAL A 116 -12.45 -6.49 -24.48
CA VAL A 116 -13.62 -6.17 -25.29
C VAL A 116 -13.34 -4.83 -25.98
N PRO A 117 -13.06 -4.84 -27.29
CA PRO A 117 -12.74 -3.63 -28.04
C PRO A 117 -13.80 -2.55 -27.85
N GLY A 118 -13.36 -1.31 -27.61
CA GLY A 118 -14.26 -0.20 -27.39
C GLY A 118 -14.92 -0.16 -26.00
N VAL A 119 -14.65 -1.13 -25.12
CA VAL A 119 -15.18 -1.16 -23.75
C VAL A 119 -14.04 -1.20 -22.73
N THR A 120 -13.25 -2.27 -22.68
CA THR A 120 -12.20 -2.45 -21.66
C THR A 120 -10.86 -1.88 -22.12
N LEU A 121 -9.92 -1.72 -21.19
CA LEU A 121 -8.59 -1.17 -21.47
C LEU A 121 -7.56 -2.29 -21.67
N CYS A 122 -6.82 -2.23 -22.77
CA CYS A 122 -5.66 -3.09 -23.02
C CYS A 122 -4.49 -2.22 -23.56
N THR A 123 -3.69 -2.77 -24.46
CA THR A 123 -2.41 -2.19 -24.92
C THR A 123 -2.57 -0.85 -25.63
N GLU A 124 -3.54 -0.72 -26.54
CA GLU A 124 -3.76 0.50 -27.33
C GLU A 124 -4.31 1.64 -26.47
N GLU A 125 -5.28 1.33 -25.61
CA GLU A 125 -5.85 2.31 -24.69
C GLU A 125 -4.83 2.77 -23.66
N LEU A 126 -4.01 1.85 -23.12
CA LEU A 126 -2.96 2.20 -22.17
C LEU A 126 -1.95 3.18 -22.79
N SER A 127 -1.58 2.97 -24.05
CA SER A 127 -0.71 3.89 -24.79
C SER A 127 -1.33 5.29 -24.92
N SER A 128 -2.64 5.35 -25.21
CA SER A 128 -3.40 6.60 -25.30
C SER A 128 -3.51 7.29 -23.95
N ILE A 129 -3.73 6.54 -22.87
CA ILE A 129 -3.79 7.05 -21.51
C ILE A 129 -2.44 7.65 -21.11
N PHE A 130 -1.32 6.93 -21.30
CA PHE A 130 0.00 7.47 -21.00
C PHE A 130 0.31 8.76 -21.77
N SER A 131 -0.05 8.81 -23.06
CA SER A 131 0.11 10.01 -23.89
C SER A 131 -0.66 11.21 -23.32
N LEU A 132 -1.81 10.97 -22.69
CA LEU A 132 -2.62 12.00 -22.04
C LEU A 132 -2.00 12.46 -20.71
N ILE A 133 -1.61 11.53 -19.84
CA ILE A 133 -1.28 11.85 -18.44
C ILE A 133 0.19 12.25 -18.20
N MET A 134 1.11 11.84 -19.08
CA MET A 134 2.56 12.07 -18.89
C MET A 134 2.95 13.55 -18.90
N SER A 135 2.26 14.38 -19.71
CA SER A 135 2.45 15.84 -19.73
C SER A 135 2.09 16.54 -18.41
N HIS A 136 1.54 15.79 -17.45
CA HIS A 136 1.10 16.29 -16.16
C HIS A 136 1.83 15.66 -14.97
N VAL A 137 2.94 14.93 -15.19
CA VAL A 137 3.68 14.19 -14.15
C VAL A 137 4.05 15.03 -12.92
N LEU A 138 4.36 16.31 -13.13
CA LEU A 138 4.68 17.26 -12.05
C LEU A 138 3.52 17.47 -11.05
N TYR A 139 2.28 17.18 -11.45
CA TYR A 139 1.08 17.37 -10.64
C TYR A 139 0.56 16.07 -10.03
N TRP A 140 1.17 14.93 -10.32
CA TRP A 140 0.71 13.65 -9.79
C TRP A 140 0.91 13.62 -8.28
N ARG A 141 -0.14 13.23 -7.55
CA ARG A 141 -0.13 12.98 -6.11
C ARG A 141 -0.24 11.49 -5.81
N ALA A 142 -1.14 10.79 -6.50
CA ALA A 142 -1.27 9.35 -6.40
C ALA A 142 -1.30 8.72 -7.80
N PHE A 143 -0.53 7.64 -7.98
CA PHE A 143 -0.53 6.87 -9.22
C PHE A 143 -0.70 5.38 -8.93
N HIS A 144 -1.80 4.82 -9.42
CA HIS A 144 -2.17 3.42 -9.32
C HIS A 144 -2.22 2.83 -10.72
N LEU A 145 -1.43 1.78 -10.96
CA LEU A 145 -1.36 1.13 -12.26
C LEU A 145 -1.45 -0.38 -12.08
N LYS A 146 -2.49 -1.00 -12.65
CA LYS A 146 -2.61 -2.45 -12.83
C LYS A 146 -2.46 -2.80 -14.30
N VAL A 147 -1.49 -3.66 -14.60
CA VAL A 147 -1.25 -4.20 -15.94
C VAL A 147 -1.31 -5.73 -15.93
N ARG A 148 -2.05 -6.31 -16.87
CA ARG A 148 -2.39 -7.75 -16.92
C ARG A 148 -1.68 -8.55 -18.02
N ASP A 149 -0.79 -7.91 -18.76
CA ASP A 149 -0.01 -8.54 -19.83
C ASP A 149 1.33 -7.86 -20.10
N ASN A 150 2.19 -8.55 -20.85
CA ASN A 150 3.57 -8.14 -21.10
C ASN A 150 3.67 -6.94 -22.05
N ALA A 151 2.72 -6.76 -22.98
CA ALA A 151 2.71 -5.59 -23.86
C ALA A 151 2.33 -4.32 -23.07
N CYS A 152 1.32 -4.39 -22.20
CA CYS A 152 1.02 -3.32 -21.25
C CYS A 152 2.18 -3.04 -20.29
N LYS A 153 2.85 -4.09 -19.78
CA LYS A 153 4.06 -3.97 -18.95
C LYS A 153 5.17 -3.21 -19.67
N LEU A 154 5.40 -3.50 -20.95
CA LEU A 154 6.39 -2.81 -21.78
C LEU A 154 6.07 -1.32 -21.96
N ILE A 155 4.79 -0.98 -22.20
CA ILE A 155 4.34 0.40 -22.31
C ILE A 155 4.56 1.14 -20.99
N ALA A 156 4.18 0.53 -19.86
CA ALA A 156 4.38 1.10 -18.54
C ALA A 156 5.88 1.35 -18.27
N ARG A 157 6.74 0.36 -18.53
CA ARG A 157 8.19 0.48 -18.36
C ARG A 157 8.79 1.59 -19.22
N LYS A 158 8.36 1.71 -20.49
CA LYS A 158 8.83 2.77 -21.39
C LYS A 158 8.46 4.16 -20.87
N ASN A 159 7.20 4.36 -20.48
CA ASN A 159 6.72 5.68 -20.06
C ASN A 159 7.24 6.07 -18.68
N LEU A 160 7.19 5.17 -17.70
CA LEU A 160 7.69 5.45 -16.35
C LEU A 160 9.22 5.54 -16.31
N GLY A 161 9.91 4.75 -17.15
CA GLY A 161 11.37 4.78 -17.22
C GLY A 161 11.94 5.97 -17.98
N GLY A 162 11.16 6.57 -18.88
CA GLY A 162 11.50 7.78 -19.61
C GLY A 162 10.89 9.05 -19.04
N SER A 163 10.28 9.02 -17.84
CA SER A 163 9.58 10.16 -17.28
C SER A 163 10.49 11.14 -16.53
N ASP A 164 10.08 12.40 -16.57
CA ASP A 164 10.58 13.46 -15.69
C ASP A 164 10.29 13.13 -14.20
N PRO A 165 10.96 13.81 -13.26
CA PRO A 165 10.63 13.74 -11.84
C PRO A 165 9.15 13.91 -11.54
N ALA A 166 8.64 13.19 -10.54
CA ALA A 166 7.28 13.39 -10.01
C ALA A 166 7.36 13.95 -8.57
N PRO A 167 7.64 15.27 -8.42
CA PRO A 167 7.94 15.88 -7.12
C PRO A 167 6.77 15.87 -6.14
N ASN A 168 5.53 15.81 -6.62
CA ASN A 168 4.33 15.81 -5.78
C ASN A 168 3.78 14.41 -5.51
N LEU A 169 4.42 13.35 -6.04
CA LEU A 169 3.91 11.99 -5.91
C LEU A 169 4.10 11.51 -4.47
N GLU A 170 2.98 11.25 -3.79
CA GLU A 170 2.90 10.77 -2.42
C GLU A 170 2.61 9.26 -2.37
N THR A 171 1.86 8.76 -3.36
CA THR A 171 1.45 7.35 -3.45
C THR A 171 1.80 6.76 -4.80
N LEU A 172 2.55 5.66 -4.80
CA LEU A 172 2.86 4.86 -5.97
C LEU A 172 2.40 3.43 -5.73
N GLN A 173 1.49 2.94 -6.57
CA GLN A 173 1.05 1.57 -6.57
C GLN A 173 1.22 0.98 -7.96
N LEU A 174 2.08 -0.03 -8.08
CA LEU A 174 2.32 -0.76 -9.32
C LEU A 174 1.92 -2.22 -9.11
N TYR A 175 0.98 -2.69 -9.91
CA TYR A 175 0.48 -4.04 -9.87
C TYR A 175 0.65 -4.67 -11.25
N HIS A 176 1.43 -5.74 -11.29
CA HIS A 176 1.54 -6.62 -12.42
C HIS A 176 1.26 -8.06 -12.01
N PHE A 177 0.32 -8.69 -12.71
CA PHE A 177 0.11 -10.14 -12.61
C PHE A 177 -0.40 -10.63 -13.95
N GLU A 178 0.31 -11.59 -14.51
CA GLU A 178 -0.10 -12.38 -15.66
C GLU A 178 -0.64 -13.71 -15.15
N ASP A 179 -1.74 -14.19 -15.71
CA ASP A 179 -2.15 -15.58 -15.47
C ASP A 179 -1.14 -16.47 -16.20
N PHE A 180 -0.06 -16.85 -15.51
CA PHE A 180 1.00 -17.71 -16.05
C PHE A 180 0.46 -19.12 -16.25
N ARG A 181 -0.22 -19.35 -17.38
CA ARG A 181 -0.71 -20.68 -17.76
C ARG A 181 0.44 -21.62 -18.15
N GLN A 182 1.63 -21.09 -18.44
CA GLN A 182 2.82 -21.87 -18.82
C GLN A 182 4.10 -21.37 -18.11
N VAL A 183 5.03 -22.29 -17.82
CA VAL A 183 6.31 -22.02 -17.14
C VAL A 183 7.21 -21.04 -17.92
N GLN A 184 7.11 -21.04 -19.25
CA GLN A 184 7.88 -20.16 -20.13
C GLN A 184 7.51 -18.67 -19.94
N ASP A 185 6.23 -18.40 -19.65
CA ASP A 185 5.73 -17.04 -19.42
C ASP A 185 6.30 -16.46 -18.12
N LEU A 186 6.44 -17.30 -17.09
CA LEU A 186 7.07 -16.93 -15.82
C LEU A 186 8.56 -16.57 -15.98
N TYR A 187 9.29 -17.31 -16.83
CA TYR A 187 10.70 -17.03 -17.12
C TYR A 187 10.88 -15.68 -17.87
N ILE A 188 10.04 -15.41 -18.86
CA ILE A 188 10.11 -14.16 -19.65
C ILE A 188 9.75 -12.94 -18.79
N ALA A 189 8.76 -13.09 -17.89
CA ALA A 189 8.32 -12.02 -17.00
C ALA A 189 9.37 -11.63 -15.95
N THR A 190 10.23 -12.56 -15.52
CA THR A 190 11.23 -12.36 -14.46
C THR A 190 12.65 -12.06 -14.96
N TYR A 191 12.97 -12.37 -16.23
CA TYR A 191 14.33 -12.19 -16.76
C TYR A 191 14.71 -10.73 -17.09
N ARG A 192 13.76 -9.86 -17.42
CA ARG A 192 14.09 -8.47 -17.82
C ARG A 192 14.53 -7.64 -16.61
N PRO A 193 15.68 -6.94 -16.68
CA PRO A 193 16.15 -6.13 -15.56
C PRO A 193 15.12 -5.01 -15.24
N PRO A 194 14.94 -4.64 -13.98
CA PRO A 194 14.03 -3.55 -13.62
C PRO A 194 14.52 -2.21 -14.18
N VAL A 195 13.60 -1.25 -14.37
CA VAL A 195 13.93 0.10 -14.88
C VAL A 195 13.86 1.12 -13.76
N ARG A 196 14.78 2.08 -13.77
CA ARG A 196 14.63 3.31 -12.98
C ARG A 196 13.39 4.03 -13.46
N ILE A 197 12.65 4.65 -12.55
CA ILE A 197 11.42 5.38 -12.85
C ILE A 197 11.52 6.83 -12.37
N PHE A 198 10.84 7.76 -13.05
CA PHE A 198 10.74 9.17 -12.65
C PHE A 198 12.08 9.86 -12.42
N SER A 199 13.08 9.51 -13.24
CA SER A 199 14.45 10.03 -13.11
C SER A 199 15.01 9.89 -11.67
N ASN A 200 14.57 8.88 -10.92
CA ASN A 200 14.88 8.64 -9.51
C ASN A 200 14.53 9.77 -8.52
N SER A 201 13.62 10.68 -8.89
CA SER A 201 13.26 11.83 -8.07
C SER A 201 11.77 11.80 -7.71
N LEU A 202 11.51 11.29 -6.51
CA LEU A 202 10.19 11.15 -5.89
C LEU A 202 10.24 11.64 -4.41
N PRO A 203 10.59 12.90 -4.14
CA PRO A 203 10.93 13.40 -2.79
C PRO A 203 9.78 13.30 -1.77
N ASN A 204 8.55 13.37 -2.24
CA ASN A 204 7.35 13.34 -1.39
C ASN A 204 6.71 11.95 -1.30
N LEU A 205 7.33 10.91 -1.84
CA LEU A 205 6.78 9.57 -1.81
C LEU A 205 6.71 9.05 -0.37
N ARG A 206 5.54 8.53 0.03
CA ARG A 206 5.27 8.00 1.37
C ARG A 206 4.59 6.65 1.35
N ASN A 207 3.77 6.36 0.34
CA ASN A 207 3.03 5.11 0.24
C ASN A 207 3.49 4.36 -1.01
N VAL A 208 4.02 3.16 -0.82
CA VAL A 208 4.53 2.32 -1.92
C VAL A 208 3.90 0.95 -1.86
N SER A 209 3.27 0.54 -2.95
CA SER A 209 2.75 -0.81 -3.16
C SER A 209 3.33 -1.37 -4.45
N LEU A 210 4.03 -2.50 -4.32
CA LEU A 210 4.65 -3.23 -5.42
C LEU A 210 4.13 -4.67 -5.39
N ILE A 211 3.20 -4.98 -6.30
CA ILE A 211 2.54 -6.28 -6.41
C ILE A 211 3.01 -6.94 -7.71
N GLY A 212 3.86 -7.96 -7.61
CA GLY A 212 4.47 -8.62 -8.77
C GLY A 212 5.41 -7.72 -9.58
N VAL A 213 5.94 -6.66 -8.96
CA VAL A 213 6.75 -5.63 -9.62
C VAL A 213 8.04 -5.37 -8.84
N ASN A 214 9.18 -5.51 -9.49
CA ASN A 214 10.46 -5.09 -8.94
C ASN A 214 10.95 -3.75 -9.51
N LEU A 215 11.64 -3.01 -8.65
CA LEU A 215 12.42 -1.82 -8.99
C LEU A 215 13.91 -2.16 -8.90
N PRO A 216 14.82 -1.36 -9.51
CA PRO A 216 16.25 -1.52 -9.26
C PRO A 216 16.53 -1.05 -7.82
N TRP A 217 16.51 -1.98 -6.87
CA TRP A 217 16.53 -1.71 -5.42
C TRP A 217 17.72 -0.81 -5.00
N ASP A 218 18.88 -1.03 -5.61
CA ASP A 218 20.12 -0.27 -5.44
C ASP A 218 20.04 1.17 -5.97
N GLN A 219 19.20 1.38 -6.98
CA GLN A 219 19.03 2.66 -7.68
C GLN A 219 17.67 3.31 -7.40
N SER A 220 17.00 2.93 -6.31
CA SER A 220 15.70 3.49 -5.92
C SER A 220 15.79 4.26 -4.60
N PRO A 221 16.49 5.43 -4.57
CA PRO A 221 16.80 6.15 -3.34
C PRO A 221 15.56 6.75 -2.64
N TYR A 222 14.42 6.77 -3.33
CA TYR A 222 13.14 7.29 -2.83
C TYR A 222 12.35 6.26 -2.01
N LEU A 223 12.80 5.00 -1.91
CA LEU A 223 12.17 3.99 -1.06
C LEU A 223 12.60 4.16 0.42
N LEU A 224 12.52 5.39 0.92
CA LEU A 224 12.88 5.79 2.28
C LEU A 224 11.84 6.80 2.78
N ASN A 225 11.80 7.06 4.09
CA ASN A 225 10.81 7.92 4.72
C ASN A 225 9.35 7.51 4.40
N LEU A 226 9.12 6.20 4.25
CA LEU A 226 7.81 5.65 3.93
C LEU A 226 6.90 5.66 5.17
N ARG A 227 5.59 5.79 4.91
CA ARG A 227 4.50 5.67 5.88
C ARG A 227 3.74 4.36 5.70
N THR A 228 3.69 3.83 4.48
CA THR A 228 3.03 2.56 4.17
C THR A 228 3.81 1.84 3.09
N LEU A 229 4.15 0.58 3.35
CA LEU A 229 4.88 -0.29 2.42
C LEU A 229 4.10 -1.59 2.23
N GLU A 230 3.80 -1.93 0.97
CA GLU A 230 3.23 -3.20 0.56
C GLU A 230 4.15 -3.85 -0.48
N LEU A 231 4.64 -5.05 -0.16
CA LEU A 231 5.35 -5.91 -1.09
C LEU A 231 4.55 -7.19 -1.25
N ALA A 232 4.18 -7.52 -2.48
CA ALA A 232 3.31 -8.66 -2.74
C ALA A 232 3.74 -9.44 -3.99
N LEU A 233 3.51 -10.76 -3.98
CA LEU A 233 3.64 -11.66 -5.13
C LEU A 233 5.03 -11.60 -5.79
N HIS A 234 6.10 -11.63 -4.99
CA HIS A 234 7.47 -11.61 -5.49
C HIS A 234 8.10 -13.00 -5.41
N SER A 235 8.42 -13.58 -6.57
CA SER A 235 9.37 -14.69 -6.63
C SER A 235 10.71 -14.26 -6.02
N ASP A 236 11.45 -15.21 -5.45
CA ASP A 236 12.64 -14.87 -4.65
C ASP A 236 13.66 -14.00 -5.41
N ASN A 237 13.93 -14.31 -6.67
CA ASN A 237 14.87 -13.58 -7.53
C ASN A 237 14.50 -12.10 -7.81
N ILE A 238 13.26 -11.69 -7.55
CA ILE A 238 12.82 -10.29 -7.71
C ILE A 238 12.58 -9.57 -6.38
N ARG A 239 12.61 -10.29 -5.24
CA ARG A 239 12.56 -9.69 -3.90
C ARG A 239 13.74 -8.73 -3.67
N PRO A 240 13.58 -7.70 -2.82
CA PRO A 240 14.69 -6.85 -2.40
C PRO A 240 15.76 -7.67 -1.67
N PRO A 241 17.04 -7.58 -2.06
CA PRO A 241 18.13 -8.08 -1.22
C PRO A 241 18.06 -7.50 0.20
N TYR A 242 18.53 -8.26 1.20
CA TYR A 242 18.37 -7.90 2.61
C TYR A 242 18.91 -6.50 2.94
N THR A 243 20.05 -6.10 2.39
CA THR A 243 20.63 -4.76 2.60
C THR A 243 19.71 -3.62 2.20
N TYR A 244 18.93 -3.79 1.12
CA TYR A 244 17.96 -2.79 0.69
C TYR A 244 16.66 -2.88 1.47
N TRP A 245 16.23 -4.09 1.86
CA TRP A 245 15.13 -4.29 2.80
C TRP A 245 15.37 -3.57 4.14
N ASP A 246 16.52 -3.85 4.76
CA ASP A 246 16.98 -3.22 6.00
C ASP A 246 17.01 -1.70 5.87
N ARG A 247 17.63 -1.19 4.79
CA ARG A 247 17.67 0.24 4.50
C ARG A 247 16.27 0.85 4.35
N MET A 248 15.36 0.22 3.61
CA MET A 248 13.99 0.73 3.42
C MET A 248 13.28 0.90 4.77
N LEU A 249 13.42 -0.08 5.66
CA LEU A 249 12.77 -0.07 6.95
C LEU A 249 13.42 0.89 7.95
N ARG A 250 14.75 0.83 8.15
CA ARG A 250 15.48 1.68 9.10
C ARG A 250 15.38 3.17 8.78
N TYR A 251 15.39 3.52 7.50
CA TYR A 251 15.27 4.90 7.05
C TYR A 251 13.82 5.33 6.80
N SER A 252 12.85 4.57 7.33
CA SER A 252 11.43 4.93 7.34
C SER A 252 10.87 4.97 8.77
N PRO A 253 11.36 5.88 9.64
CA PRO A 253 10.99 5.92 11.06
C PRO A 253 9.49 6.22 11.31
N ASN A 254 8.80 6.77 10.31
CA ASN A 254 7.36 7.07 10.36
C ASN A 254 6.51 5.98 9.66
N LEU A 255 7.08 4.79 9.41
CA LEU A 255 6.36 3.68 8.81
C LEU A 255 5.25 3.22 9.76
N GLN A 256 4.00 3.30 9.32
CA GLN A 256 2.81 2.97 10.12
C GLN A 256 2.19 1.63 9.73
N ARG A 257 2.38 1.21 8.48
CA ARG A 257 1.76 -0.01 7.95
C ARG A 257 2.73 -0.78 7.07
N LEU A 258 2.86 -2.07 7.34
CA LEU A 258 3.69 -3.00 6.58
C LEU A 258 2.83 -4.19 6.16
N PHE A 259 2.75 -4.42 4.85
CA PHE A 259 1.97 -5.50 4.26
C PHE A 259 2.89 -6.41 3.45
N LEU A 260 2.96 -7.68 3.83
CA LEU A 260 3.77 -8.69 3.16
C LEU A 260 2.86 -9.83 2.68
N HIS A 261 2.82 -10.01 1.37
CA HIS A 261 2.06 -11.08 0.73
C HIS A 261 2.97 -11.90 -0.19
N TYR A 262 3.38 -13.10 0.20
CA TYR A 262 4.35 -13.89 -0.58
C TYR A 262 5.60 -13.07 -0.97
N SER A 263 6.12 -12.28 -0.02
CA SER A 263 7.22 -11.33 -0.24
C SER A 263 7.97 -10.97 1.05
N GLY A 264 9.10 -10.28 0.91
CA GLY A 264 10.00 -9.90 1.99
C GLY A 264 11.44 -9.76 1.48
N PRO A 265 12.45 -9.77 2.36
CA PRO A 265 13.85 -9.81 1.94
C PRO A 265 14.17 -11.10 1.17
N ARG A 266 15.00 -11.01 0.14
CA ARG A 266 15.46 -12.18 -0.62
C ARG A 266 16.18 -13.18 0.30
N ALA A 267 15.83 -14.46 0.19
CA ALA A 267 16.52 -15.54 0.86
C ALA A 267 17.62 -16.06 -0.07
N GLU A 268 18.87 -15.69 0.21
CA GLU A 268 20.09 -16.11 -0.51
C GLU A 268 20.32 -15.51 -1.92
N ASN A 269 21.57 -15.12 -2.16
CA ASN A 269 22.08 -14.83 -3.49
C ASN A 269 23.48 -15.44 -3.72
N GLY A 270 23.84 -16.48 -2.98
CA GLY A 270 25.08 -17.24 -3.20
C GLY A 270 26.36 -16.39 -3.17
N THR A 271 26.27 -15.16 -2.65
CA THR A 271 27.36 -14.21 -2.44
C THR A 271 27.41 -13.92 -0.94
N GLU A 272 28.51 -14.31 -0.29
CA GLU A 272 28.75 -14.23 1.17
C GLU A 272 28.43 -12.85 1.79
N GLU A 273 28.46 -11.76 1.02
CA GLU A 273 28.20 -10.38 1.51
C GLU A 273 26.71 -10.05 1.77
N LEU A 274 25.78 -10.89 1.31
CA LEU A 274 24.33 -10.64 1.39
C LEU A 274 23.57 -11.79 2.07
N GLU A 275 24.28 -12.73 2.69
CA GLU A 275 23.69 -13.85 3.41
C GLU A 275 22.83 -13.36 4.57
N TRP A 276 21.54 -13.70 4.50
CA TRP A 276 20.63 -13.60 5.61
C TRP A 276 20.99 -14.70 6.62
N THR A 277 22.01 -14.42 7.44
CA THR A 277 22.46 -15.38 8.44
C THR A 277 21.46 -15.41 9.61
N PRO A 278 20.99 -16.60 10.04
CA PRO A 278 20.20 -16.72 11.26
C PRO A 278 21.01 -16.19 12.45
N MET A 279 20.38 -15.44 13.37
CA MET A 279 21.06 -15.01 14.61
C MET A 279 21.55 -16.21 15.44
N HIS A 280 21.00 -17.41 15.21
CA HIS A 280 21.17 -18.60 16.03
C HIS A 280 22.38 -19.49 15.70
N ASP A 281 23.13 -19.24 14.61
CA ASP A 281 24.18 -20.18 14.18
C ASP A 281 25.46 -20.16 15.02
N GLY A 282 25.53 -19.36 16.10
CA GLY A 282 26.66 -19.33 17.04
C GLY A 282 28.03 -18.94 16.44
N LYS A 283 28.09 -18.73 15.13
CA LYS A 283 29.26 -18.33 14.34
C LYS A 283 29.14 -16.90 13.80
N GLY A 284 27.92 -16.37 13.72
CA GLY A 284 27.67 -14.96 13.45
C GLY A 284 27.87 -14.16 14.74
N LYS A 285 28.80 -13.20 14.74
CA LYS A 285 28.79 -12.12 15.73
C LYS A 285 27.59 -11.22 15.42
N GLY A 286 26.38 -11.66 15.76
CA GLY A 286 25.18 -10.82 15.74
C GLY A 286 25.45 -9.63 16.64
N LYS A 287 25.79 -8.48 16.05
CA LYS A 287 25.89 -7.25 16.80
C LYS A 287 24.47 -6.85 17.16
N GLN A 288 24.30 -6.27 18.33
CA GLN A 288 23.04 -5.68 18.82
C GLN A 288 22.38 -4.68 17.82
N ASP A 289 23.09 -4.27 16.77
CA ASP A 289 22.66 -3.41 15.66
C ASP A 289 21.76 -4.12 14.61
N ASP A 290 21.59 -5.43 14.73
CA ASP A 290 20.94 -6.28 13.73
C ASP A 290 19.41 -6.21 13.73
N SER A 291 18.79 -5.74 14.82
CA SER A 291 17.34 -5.56 14.92
C SER A 291 16.92 -4.21 14.33
N ILE A 292 15.78 -4.20 13.63
CA ILE A 292 15.17 -3.04 13.01
C ILE A 292 14.03 -2.57 13.90
N LEU A 293 14.21 -1.43 14.57
CA LEU A 293 13.16 -0.79 15.37
C LEU A 293 12.17 -0.05 14.46
N LEU A 294 10.90 -0.45 14.51
CA LEU A 294 9.78 0.15 13.80
C LEU A 294 8.79 0.73 14.82
N GLU A 295 9.23 1.77 15.53
CA GLU A 295 8.47 2.38 16.63
C GLU A 295 7.10 2.92 16.18
N SER A 296 6.97 3.45 14.96
CA SER A 296 5.71 4.00 14.46
C SER A 296 4.76 2.95 13.86
N LEU A 297 5.15 1.68 13.79
CA LEU A 297 4.37 0.66 13.09
C LEU A 297 3.13 0.30 13.91
N LEU A 298 1.96 0.44 13.29
CA LEU A 298 0.65 0.19 13.89
C LEU A 298 -0.03 -1.05 13.30
N GLU A 299 0.11 -1.25 11.99
CA GLU A 299 -0.54 -2.36 11.27
C GLU A 299 0.48 -3.25 10.58
N LEU A 300 0.37 -4.55 10.82
CA LEU A 300 1.13 -5.59 10.15
C LEU A 300 0.18 -6.59 9.49
N SER A 301 0.37 -6.87 8.20
CA SER A 301 -0.33 -7.96 7.50
C SER A 301 0.68 -8.95 6.93
N LEU A 302 0.43 -10.23 7.18
CA LEU A 302 1.26 -11.35 6.76
C LEU A 302 0.38 -12.36 6.02
N THR A 303 0.69 -12.60 4.74
CA THR A 303 -0.12 -13.44 3.86
C THR A 303 0.76 -14.34 3.01
N ASP A 304 0.42 -15.63 2.90
CA ASP A 304 1.11 -16.63 2.07
C ASP A 304 2.65 -16.61 2.26
N LEU A 305 3.12 -16.71 3.50
CA LEU A 305 4.55 -16.80 3.83
C LEU A 305 4.86 -18.15 4.47
N ASP A 306 6.01 -18.73 4.15
CA ASP A 306 6.45 -19.98 4.78
C ASP A 306 6.81 -19.75 6.28
N PRO A 307 6.50 -20.70 7.20
CA PRO A 307 6.69 -20.52 8.63
C PRO A 307 8.13 -20.16 9.04
N ASP A 308 9.13 -20.88 8.54
CA ASP A 308 10.54 -20.65 8.87
C ASP A 308 11.02 -19.28 8.37
N TYR A 309 10.63 -18.94 7.14
CA TYR A 309 10.92 -17.65 6.53
C TYR A 309 10.30 -16.50 7.32
N LEU A 310 9.05 -16.69 7.77
CA LEU A 310 8.34 -15.71 8.57
C LEU A 310 9.02 -15.48 9.93
N CYS A 311 9.44 -16.54 10.62
CA CYS A 311 10.17 -16.44 11.88
C CYS A 311 11.46 -15.65 11.71
N LEU A 312 12.25 -15.96 10.67
CA LEU A 312 13.49 -15.24 10.35
C LEU A 312 13.28 -13.74 10.08
N ILE A 313 12.16 -13.36 9.45
CA ILE A 313 11.82 -11.94 9.25
C ILE A 313 11.56 -11.29 10.61
N LEU A 314 10.68 -11.89 11.41
CA LEU A 314 10.19 -11.26 12.61
C LEU A 314 11.22 -11.22 13.74
N ASP A 315 12.16 -12.15 13.79
CA ASP A 315 13.34 -12.10 14.68
C ASP A 315 14.19 -10.83 14.48
N ARG A 316 14.11 -10.22 13.29
CA ARG A 316 14.84 -8.99 12.94
C ARG A 316 14.04 -7.72 13.19
N LEU A 317 12.75 -7.79 13.47
CA LEU A 317 11.90 -6.61 13.63
C LEU A 317 11.55 -6.39 15.09
N VAL A 318 11.62 -5.14 15.56
CA VAL A 318 11.11 -4.72 16.88
C VAL A 318 10.00 -3.71 16.64
N MET A 319 8.77 -4.05 17.00
CA MET A 319 7.56 -3.34 16.56
C MET A 319 6.64 -3.01 17.75
N PRO A 320 7.05 -2.10 18.64
CA PRO A 320 6.46 -1.96 19.98
C PRO A 320 5.02 -1.46 20.00
N ASN A 321 4.54 -0.85 18.92
CA ASN A 321 3.25 -0.17 18.87
C ASN A 321 2.26 -0.80 17.89
N VAL A 322 2.53 -2.03 17.42
CA VAL A 322 1.59 -2.74 16.54
C VAL A 322 0.31 -3.02 17.33
N ASN A 323 -0.80 -2.49 16.82
CA ASN A 323 -2.13 -2.61 17.41
C ASN A 323 -3.11 -3.38 16.52
N LYS A 324 -2.77 -3.61 15.26
CA LYS A 324 -3.52 -4.43 14.32
C LYS A 324 -2.63 -5.45 13.62
N LEU A 325 -3.01 -6.72 13.71
CA LEU A 325 -2.34 -7.83 13.06
C LEU A 325 -3.34 -8.60 12.19
N SER A 326 -2.98 -8.80 10.92
CA SER A 326 -3.77 -9.60 9.97
C SER A 326 -2.95 -10.79 9.49
N LEU A 327 -3.51 -12.00 9.61
CA LEU A 327 -2.88 -13.27 9.26
C LEU A 327 -3.74 -14.03 8.25
N ASP A 328 -3.13 -14.39 7.12
CA ASP A 328 -3.71 -15.30 6.13
C ASP A 328 -2.61 -16.27 5.68
N LEU A 329 -2.41 -17.30 6.49
CA LEU A 329 -1.29 -18.22 6.48
C LEU A 329 -1.82 -19.67 6.37
N PRO A 330 -2.28 -20.09 5.18
CA PRO A 330 -2.90 -21.39 4.97
C PRO A 330 -1.87 -22.52 4.78
N ASP A 331 -2.36 -23.77 4.88
CA ASP A 331 -1.73 -24.98 4.33
C ASP A 331 -0.36 -25.40 4.92
N GLN A 332 0.08 -24.84 6.05
CA GLN A 332 1.34 -25.21 6.75
C GLN A 332 1.21 -25.06 8.27
N ASP A 333 2.05 -25.76 9.05
CA ASP A 333 2.09 -25.63 10.51
C ASP A 333 2.86 -24.37 10.96
N PHE A 334 2.14 -23.38 11.46
CA PHE A 334 2.68 -22.11 11.97
C PHE A 334 2.91 -22.12 13.47
N THR A 335 2.90 -23.29 14.13
CA THR A 335 3.18 -23.41 15.57
C THR A 335 4.45 -22.65 16.01
N PRO A 336 5.61 -22.78 15.35
CA PRO A 336 6.81 -22.02 15.75
C PRO A 336 6.62 -20.51 15.69
N PHE A 337 5.91 -20.02 14.68
CA PHE A 337 5.57 -18.61 14.54
C PHE A 337 4.60 -18.14 15.63
N VAL A 338 3.58 -18.95 15.94
CA VAL A 338 2.62 -18.63 17.00
C VAL A 338 3.31 -18.61 18.38
N GLU A 339 4.19 -19.57 18.66
CA GLU A 339 5.02 -19.60 19.87
C GLU A 339 5.94 -18.37 19.94
N LEU A 340 6.52 -17.96 18.81
CA LEU A 340 7.37 -16.78 18.72
C LEU A 340 6.60 -15.51 19.10
N ILE A 341 5.37 -15.34 18.58
CA ILE A 341 4.56 -14.14 18.84
C ILE A 341 3.75 -14.19 20.14
N ALA A 342 3.61 -15.37 20.74
CA ALA A 342 2.83 -15.56 21.95
C ALA A 342 3.49 -14.86 23.16
N PRO A 343 2.71 -14.17 24.00
CA PRO A 343 3.23 -13.58 25.23
C PRO A 343 3.72 -14.67 26.20
N THR A 344 5.03 -14.76 26.40
CA THR A 344 5.66 -15.82 27.22
C THR A 344 5.57 -15.58 28.74
N ASN A 345 5.17 -14.38 29.19
CA ASN A 345 4.96 -14.06 30.61
C ASN A 345 3.56 -13.45 30.81
N LEU A 346 2.63 -14.21 31.36
CA LEU A 346 1.41 -13.65 31.96
C LEU A 346 1.84 -12.82 33.19
N PRO A 347 1.56 -11.51 33.25
CA PRO A 347 1.87 -10.74 34.43
C PRO A 347 1.06 -11.28 35.62
N THR A 348 1.75 -11.75 36.65
CA THR A 348 1.14 -12.10 37.94
C THR A 348 0.46 -10.84 38.52
N PRO A 349 -0.73 -10.92 39.15
CA PRO A 349 -1.50 -9.74 39.58
C PRO A 349 -0.90 -8.88 40.70
N SER A 350 0.41 -8.96 40.99
CA SER A 350 1.02 -8.41 42.20
C SER A 350 2.14 -7.38 41.98
N ALA A 351 2.43 -6.94 40.75
CA ALA A 351 3.42 -5.90 40.52
C ALA A 351 2.77 -4.51 40.39
N GLN A 352 3.08 -3.62 41.33
CA GLN A 352 2.68 -2.21 41.29
C GLN A 352 3.13 -1.51 40.00
N PRO A 353 2.38 -0.51 39.50
CA PRO A 353 2.74 0.20 38.28
C PRO A 353 4.10 0.92 38.48
N PRO A 354 5.04 0.83 37.52
CA PRO A 354 6.28 1.58 37.60
C PRO A 354 5.98 3.06 37.46
N THR A 355 6.47 3.84 38.43
CA THR A 355 6.45 5.31 38.42
C THR A 355 7.17 5.84 37.18
N ILE A 356 6.43 6.58 36.35
CA ILE A 356 6.94 7.24 35.15
C ILE A 356 7.82 8.42 35.58
N HIS A 357 9.14 8.29 35.43
CA HIS A 357 10.05 9.43 35.43
C HIS A 357 10.24 9.92 34.00
N HIS A 358 9.83 11.17 33.75
CA HIS A 358 10.04 11.87 32.49
C HIS A 358 11.54 12.09 32.21
N HIS A 359 11.88 11.93 30.91
CA HIS A 359 13.15 12.22 30.23
C HIS A 359 14.24 11.15 30.28
N SER A 360 14.42 10.43 29.17
CA SER A 360 15.63 10.48 28.31
C SER A 360 15.56 9.38 27.24
N HIS A 361 16.29 9.58 26.14
CA HIS A 361 16.40 8.67 24.99
C HIS A 361 16.35 7.18 25.36
N LEU A 362 15.28 6.48 24.94
CA LEU A 362 15.17 5.04 25.04
C LEU A 362 16.28 4.39 24.20
N LYS A 363 17.07 3.52 24.82
CA LYS A 363 18.12 2.77 24.11
C LYS A 363 17.52 1.47 23.61
N LEU A 364 18.01 0.94 22.49
CA LEU A 364 17.62 -0.37 21.94
C LEU A 364 17.73 -1.51 22.97
N ALA A 365 18.57 -1.33 24.00
CA ALA A 365 18.72 -2.25 25.13
C ALA A 365 17.47 -2.39 26.02
N ASP A 366 16.51 -1.45 25.95
CA ASP A 366 15.28 -1.48 26.76
C ASP A 366 14.15 -2.31 26.10
N PHE A 367 14.30 -2.69 24.82
CA PHE A 367 13.35 -3.49 24.06
C PHE A 367 13.94 -4.88 23.82
N THR A 368 13.84 -5.78 24.82
CA THR A 368 14.59 -7.05 24.75
C THR A 368 14.01 -8.09 23.80
N LEU A 369 12.71 -8.08 23.45
CA LEU A 369 12.13 -8.92 22.38
C LEU A 369 10.82 -8.29 21.86
N THR A 370 10.50 -8.55 20.58
CA THR A 370 9.36 -8.00 19.80
C THR A 370 7.99 -8.36 20.37
N PHE A 371 7.87 -9.54 20.94
CA PHE A 371 6.60 -10.23 21.11
C PHE A 371 5.90 -10.09 22.47
N PRO A 372 6.61 -9.91 23.60
CA PRO A 372 5.95 -9.55 24.87
C PRO A 372 5.10 -8.27 24.77
N GLN A 373 5.42 -7.39 23.80
CA GLN A 373 4.73 -6.11 23.61
C GLN A 373 3.36 -6.26 22.95
N LEU A 374 3.18 -7.26 22.05
CA LEU A 374 1.90 -7.53 21.40
C LEU A 374 0.79 -7.82 22.43
N ALA A 375 1.13 -8.45 23.55
CA ALA A 375 0.22 -8.69 24.68
C ALA A 375 -0.49 -7.42 25.15
N THR A 376 0.22 -6.29 25.14
CA THR A 376 -0.19 -5.02 25.72
C THR A 376 -0.60 -3.97 24.69
N THR A 377 -0.40 -4.22 23.40
CA THR A 377 -0.70 -3.24 22.33
C THR A 377 -1.70 -3.74 21.31
N LEU A 378 -1.83 -5.06 21.11
CA LEU A 378 -2.65 -5.61 20.04
C LEU A 378 -4.15 -5.51 20.37
N GLN A 379 -4.84 -4.59 19.71
CA GLN A 379 -6.28 -4.33 19.87
C GLN A 379 -7.13 -5.07 18.85
N MET A 380 -6.59 -5.35 17.66
CA MET A 380 -7.29 -6.04 16.58
C MET A 380 -6.46 -7.17 16.01
N LEU A 381 -7.04 -8.37 15.99
CA LEU A 381 -6.46 -9.56 15.38
C LEU A 381 -7.44 -10.12 14.34
N ILE A 382 -6.97 -10.22 13.09
CA ILE A 382 -7.74 -10.77 11.96
C ILE A 382 -7.03 -12.03 11.47
N ILE A 383 -7.75 -13.13 11.39
CA ILE A 383 -7.21 -14.46 11.06
C ILE A 383 -8.11 -15.09 10.00
N THR A 384 -7.66 -14.99 8.75
CA THR A 384 -8.34 -15.57 7.60
C THR A 384 -7.96 -17.04 7.40
N ALA A 385 -6.70 -17.38 7.70
CA ALA A 385 -6.17 -18.74 7.76
C ALA A 385 -4.94 -18.76 8.69
N LEU A 386 -4.81 -19.79 9.55
CA LEU A 386 -3.64 -20.01 10.40
C LEU A 386 -3.74 -21.41 11.04
N GLU A 387 -3.00 -22.39 10.53
CA GLU A 387 -2.91 -23.70 11.18
C GLU A 387 -1.83 -23.68 12.28
N CYS A 388 -2.20 -24.07 13.50
CA CYS A 388 -1.31 -24.13 14.65
C CYS A 388 -1.85 -25.11 15.69
N ASP A 389 -1.00 -25.69 16.53
CA ASP A 389 -1.42 -26.58 17.60
C ASP A 389 -2.31 -25.87 18.65
N SER A 390 -3.20 -26.64 19.28
CA SER A 390 -4.18 -26.12 20.23
C SER A 390 -3.57 -25.50 21.50
N ALA A 391 -2.39 -25.96 21.93
CA ALA A 391 -1.73 -25.40 23.11
C ALA A 391 -1.19 -24.01 22.79
N SER A 392 -0.46 -23.85 21.68
CA SER A 392 0.09 -22.56 21.25
C SER A 392 -1.00 -21.54 20.95
N TRP A 393 -2.08 -21.95 20.29
CA TRP A 393 -3.29 -21.13 20.12
C TRP A 393 -3.84 -20.60 21.45
N LYS A 394 -3.97 -21.47 22.46
CA LYS A 394 -4.48 -21.08 23.78
C LYS A 394 -3.54 -20.11 24.48
N VAL A 395 -2.23 -20.28 24.34
CA VAL A 395 -1.24 -19.37 24.94
C VAL A 395 -1.35 -17.99 24.29
N LEU A 396 -1.39 -17.92 22.96
CA LEU A 396 -1.53 -16.66 22.22
C LEU A 396 -2.78 -15.90 22.67
N ILE A 397 -3.97 -16.51 22.52
CA ILE A 397 -5.24 -15.83 22.82
C ILE A 397 -5.34 -15.41 24.30
N LYS A 398 -4.86 -16.23 25.24
CA LYS A 398 -4.86 -15.86 26.67
C LYS A 398 -3.88 -14.73 26.99
N GLY A 399 -2.79 -14.60 26.23
CA GLY A 399 -1.79 -13.57 26.43
C GLY A 399 -2.20 -12.18 25.91
N LEU A 400 -3.14 -12.11 24.97
CA LEU A 400 -3.60 -10.86 24.36
C LEU A 400 -4.64 -10.15 25.25
N ILE A 401 -4.17 -9.48 26.31
CA ILE A 401 -5.01 -8.92 27.37
C ILE A 401 -5.76 -7.62 27.00
N VAL A 402 -5.33 -6.92 25.94
CA VAL A 402 -5.96 -5.67 25.47
C VAL A 402 -6.74 -5.82 24.16
N LEU A 403 -6.98 -7.07 23.72
CA LEU A 403 -7.66 -7.35 22.46
C LEU A 403 -9.12 -6.88 22.52
N GLU A 404 -9.49 -5.98 21.61
CA GLU A 404 -10.84 -5.40 21.50
C GLU A 404 -11.66 -6.09 20.40
N SER A 405 -11.01 -6.50 19.30
CA SER A 405 -11.64 -7.15 18.16
C SER A 405 -10.86 -8.40 17.73
N LEU A 406 -11.59 -9.49 17.53
CA LEU A 406 -11.07 -10.76 17.03
C LEU A 406 -11.95 -11.24 15.87
N GLU A 407 -11.39 -11.26 14.66
CA GLU A 407 -12.05 -11.78 13.47
C GLU A 407 -11.37 -13.08 13.06
N ILE A 408 -12.11 -14.19 13.09
CA ILE A 408 -11.57 -15.52 12.77
C ILE A 408 -12.47 -16.21 11.75
N ASN A 409 -11.84 -16.73 10.69
CA ASN A 409 -12.47 -17.68 9.80
C ASN A 409 -12.24 -19.13 10.28
N PHE A 410 -13.16 -19.64 11.09
CA PHE A 410 -13.06 -20.99 11.71
C PHE A 410 -13.03 -22.16 10.72
N TRP A 411 -13.24 -21.92 9.43
CA TRP A 411 -13.13 -22.97 8.41
C TRP A 411 -11.68 -23.22 7.96
N LYS A 412 -10.75 -22.33 8.32
CA LYS A 412 -9.36 -22.30 7.86
C LYS A 412 -8.35 -22.11 8.99
N VAL A 413 -8.77 -22.39 10.23
CA VAL A 413 -8.00 -22.20 11.47
C VAL A 413 -7.98 -23.48 12.27
#